data_AF-A0A7C9TRX6-F1
#
_entry.id   AF-A0A7C9TRX6-F1
#
_cell.length_a   1.000
_cell.length_b   1.000
_cell.length_c   1.000
_cell.angle_alpha   90.00
_cell.angle_beta   90.00
_cell.angle_gamma   90.00
#
_symmetry.space_group_name_H-M   'P 1'
#
loop_
_entity.id
_entity.type
_entity.pdbx_description
1 polymer ?
#
loop_
_entity_poly.entity_id
_entity_poly.type
_entity_poly.pdbx_seq_one_letter_code
_entity_poly.pdbx_strand_id
1 'polypeptide(L)'
;MLHTAVHTLERGVSALLRRARPLAATAAIAALLSGVALVSPLASESASAAPSPSEFQRGNLISDAVMFYSTSMTPAQIQSFLNLKGASCTTMCLKDFHMDTVNFDVPTTGGYIQHVCAPYQGAKNESAATIIWKVAQYCHVNPQAIIVTLQKEQGLVTRTASTSLTYRKAMGYGCSDTAACASQYYGFFRQVFWGARAFARPVSNYLPGRTVNVLINPNRACGYKSITIANKATSNLYTYTPYTPDNAALANLYGSGDSCSSYGNRNFWRYFNDWFGSSVIPQATLSFVQADYMALLGRGASQNDQYRQGKFLLAHPSRVDFTHSLIVSTEYRNRLVSTSYQSVLGRAPTATELSSMVSAVIAGRVKQNAVVPTLLKTAEYYRSIGQDNTPGFLTALFQFTIGRAPHPAEIATFEAKLAKVGRGGVVDDLWNNRATQARVAAAGYALLFDGAQPSPTQLTAFSANMAKYGYSQALCILAGGNGYFAWASTKYPTTD
;
A
#
# COMPACT_ATOMS: atom_id res chain seq x y z
N MET A 1 -15.54 30.17 -31.85
CA MET A 1 -15.52 28.91 -31.08
C MET A 1 -14.05 28.58 -30.77
N LEU A 2 -13.39 29.01 -29.69
CA LEU A 2 -13.80 29.57 -28.38
C LEU A 2 -14.22 28.56 -27.27
N HIS A 3 -13.82 27.28 -27.31
CA HIS A 3 -13.88 26.40 -26.11
C HIS A 3 -12.93 25.18 -26.06
N THR A 4 -11.90 25.08 -26.92
CA THR A 4 -11.27 23.76 -27.22
C THR A 4 -9.74 23.67 -27.15
N ALA A 5 -9.02 24.72 -26.70
CA ALA A 5 -7.54 24.74 -26.70
C ALA A 5 -6.87 24.65 -25.31
N VAL A 6 -7.64 24.87 -24.23
CA VAL A 6 -7.16 24.71 -22.83
C VAL A 6 -7.25 23.23 -22.38
N HIS A 7 -8.10 22.44 -23.04
CA HIS A 7 -8.38 21.06 -22.65
C HIS A 7 -7.25 20.05 -22.91
N THR A 8 -6.27 20.32 -23.75
CA THR A 8 -5.29 19.30 -24.18
C THR A 8 -4.22 18.96 -23.13
N LEU A 9 -4.01 19.83 -22.13
CA LEU A 9 -3.18 19.52 -20.95
C LEU A 9 -4.01 19.26 -19.68
N GLU A 10 -5.23 19.79 -19.59
CA GLU A 10 -6.11 19.54 -18.43
C GLU A 10 -6.90 18.22 -18.52
N ARG A 11 -7.39 17.83 -19.70
CA ARG A 11 -8.15 16.57 -19.87
C ARG A 11 -7.26 15.34 -20.02
N GLY A 12 -6.02 15.49 -20.49
CA GLY A 12 -5.08 14.38 -20.67
C GLY A 12 -4.75 13.62 -19.37
N VAL A 13 -4.82 14.30 -18.22
CA VAL A 13 -4.57 13.69 -16.90
C VAL A 13 -5.88 13.54 -16.10
N SER A 14 -6.76 14.55 -16.09
CA SER A 14 -7.95 14.54 -15.22
C SER A 14 -9.22 13.95 -15.81
N ALA A 15 -9.37 13.84 -17.15
CA ALA A 15 -10.58 13.28 -17.75
C ALA A 15 -10.55 11.74 -17.90
N LEU A 16 -9.35 11.16 -18.05
CA LEU A 16 -9.17 9.70 -18.07
C LEU A 16 -9.46 9.06 -16.71
N LEU A 17 -9.28 9.79 -15.60
CA LEU A 17 -9.52 9.29 -14.23
C LEU A 17 -10.98 9.36 -13.78
N ARG A 18 -11.90 10.02 -14.52
CA ARG A 18 -13.32 10.19 -14.10
C ARG A 18 -14.37 9.57 -15.02
N ARG A 19 -13.99 8.86 -16.09
CA ARG A 19 -14.93 8.20 -17.02
C ARG A 19 -14.65 6.72 -17.32
N ALA A 20 -13.88 6.03 -16.48
CA ALA A 20 -13.81 4.58 -16.50
C ALA A 20 -15.11 3.93 -15.95
N ARG A 21 -16.16 3.90 -16.77
CA ARG A 21 -17.16 2.81 -16.75
C ARG A 21 -16.89 1.90 -17.94
N PRO A 22 -17.09 0.57 -17.81
CA PRO A 22 -16.52 -0.38 -18.75
C PRO A 22 -17.28 -0.37 -20.08
N LEU A 23 -16.62 0.07 -21.13
CA LEU A 23 -16.95 -0.30 -22.51
C LEU A 23 -15.77 -1.10 -23.05
N ALA A 24 -16.05 -2.35 -23.43
CA ALA A 24 -15.06 -3.29 -23.91
C ALA A 24 -14.55 -2.87 -25.29
N ALA A 25 -13.45 -2.11 -25.32
CA ALA A 25 -12.62 -1.94 -26.51
C ALA A 25 -11.45 -2.92 -26.41
N THR A 26 -11.45 -3.94 -27.26
CA THR A 26 -10.45 -5.02 -27.30
C THR A 26 -9.11 -4.56 -27.86
N ALA A 27 -8.38 -3.76 -27.08
CA ALA A 27 -6.96 -3.54 -27.30
C ALA A 27 -6.18 -4.77 -26.82
N ALA A 28 -5.87 -5.69 -27.73
CA ALA A 28 -5.02 -6.86 -27.47
C ALA A 28 -3.55 -6.46 -27.27
N ILE A 29 -3.26 -5.74 -26.18
CA ILE A 29 -1.90 -5.55 -25.69
C ILE A 29 -1.49 -6.89 -25.08
N ALA A 30 -0.64 -7.63 -25.79
CA ALA A 30 0.08 -8.76 -25.23
C ALA A 30 1.04 -8.25 -24.16
N ALA A 31 0.51 -8.08 -22.94
CA ALA A 31 1.26 -7.69 -21.78
C ALA A 31 2.21 -8.83 -21.40
N LEU A 32 3.43 -8.77 -21.95
CA LEU A 32 4.60 -9.43 -21.38
C LEU A 32 4.89 -8.79 -20.02
N LEU A 33 4.04 -9.15 -19.05
CA LEU A 33 4.26 -9.01 -17.61
C LEU A 33 5.40 -9.94 -17.23
N SER A 34 6.60 -9.60 -17.69
CA SER A 34 7.84 -9.94 -17.02
C SER A 34 7.84 -9.19 -15.70
N GLY A 35 7.05 -9.72 -14.77
CA GLY A 35 7.04 -9.32 -13.37
C GLY A 35 8.37 -9.70 -12.74
N VAL A 36 9.42 -8.97 -13.10
CA VAL A 36 10.59 -8.82 -12.24
C VAL A 36 10.07 -8.06 -11.03
N ALA A 37 9.50 -8.82 -10.10
CA ALA A 37 9.38 -8.39 -8.73
C ALA A 37 10.76 -7.86 -8.35
N LEU A 38 10.81 -6.65 -7.81
CA LEU A 38 11.99 -6.19 -7.11
C LEU A 38 12.19 -7.15 -5.94
N VAL A 39 12.99 -8.19 -6.17
CA VAL A 39 13.69 -8.90 -5.13
C VAL A 39 14.73 -7.93 -4.63
N SER A 40 14.28 -6.93 -3.87
CA SER A 40 15.13 -6.33 -2.86
C SER A 40 15.77 -7.50 -2.13
N PRO A 41 17.10 -7.52 -1.96
CA PRO A 41 17.70 -8.49 -1.05
C PRO A 41 16.93 -8.39 0.25
N LEU A 42 16.54 -9.53 0.82
CA LEU A 42 15.86 -9.57 2.11
C LEU A 42 16.66 -8.67 3.04
N ALA A 43 16.08 -7.51 3.38
CA ALA A 43 16.70 -6.62 4.35
C ALA A 43 16.83 -7.48 5.59
N SER A 44 18.07 -7.77 6.00
CA SER A 44 18.35 -8.49 7.23
C SER A 44 17.46 -7.88 8.29
N GLU A 45 16.61 -8.69 8.94
CA GLU A 45 15.67 -8.18 9.94
C GLU A 45 16.49 -7.59 11.09
N SER A 46 16.77 -6.28 11.00
CA SER A 46 17.24 -5.46 12.10
C SER A 46 16.30 -5.75 13.25
N ALA A 47 16.85 -6.28 14.35
CA ALA A 47 16.04 -6.64 15.51
C ALA A 47 15.14 -5.46 15.87
N SER A 48 13.82 -5.62 15.73
CA SER A 48 12.87 -4.57 16.06
C SER A 48 13.14 -4.19 17.52
N ALA A 49 13.25 -2.89 17.79
CA ALA A 49 13.32 -2.42 19.16
C ALA A 49 12.10 -2.99 19.93
N ALA A 50 12.33 -3.35 21.19
CA ALA A 50 11.25 -3.85 22.04
C ALA A 50 10.14 -2.79 22.12
N PRO A 51 8.86 -3.18 21.90
CA PRO A 51 7.74 -2.23 21.89
C PRO A 51 7.61 -1.49 23.22
N SER A 52 7.36 -0.17 23.15
CA SER A 52 7.17 0.68 24.31
C SER A 52 5.72 0.62 24.81
N PRO A 53 5.45 0.61 26.13
CA PRO A 53 4.08 0.71 26.67
C PRO A 53 3.27 1.89 26.13
N SER A 54 3.95 2.99 25.75
CA SER A 54 3.31 4.18 25.17
C SER A 54 2.73 3.97 23.77
N GLU A 55 3.15 2.92 23.06
CA GLU A 55 2.68 2.60 21.70
C GLU A 55 1.40 1.75 21.72
N PHE A 56 1.00 1.22 22.88
CA PHE A 56 -0.21 0.41 23.03
C PHE A 56 -1.48 1.27 22.92
N GLN A 57 -2.05 1.33 21.72
CA GLN A 57 -3.30 2.03 21.46
C GLN A 57 -4.50 1.10 21.71
N ARG A 58 -5.18 1.27 22.85
CA ARG A 58 -6.39 0.50 23.21
C ARG A 58 -7.44 0.45 22.09
N GLY A 59 -7.64 1.54 21.36
CA GLY A 59 -8.59 1.61 20.24
C GLY A 59 -8.10 1.01 18.92
N ASN A 60 -6.80 0.70 18.80
CA ASN A 60 -6.14 0.33 17.55
C ASN A 60 -5.00 -0.67 17.85
N LEU A 61 -5.36 -1.92 18.12
CA LEU A 61 -4.42 -2.98 18.52
C LEU A 61 -3.62 -3.53 17.31
N ILE A 62 -4.23 -3.45 16.13
CA ILE A 62 -3.69 -3.91 14.84
C ILE A 62 -4.52 -3.20 13.76
N SER A 63 -3.91 -2.76 12.67
CA SER A 63 -4.66 -2.15 11.56
C SER A 63 -5.21 -3.20 10.60
N ASP A 64 -6.33 -2.91 9.93
CA ASP A 64 -6.96 -3.80 8.95
C ASP A 64 -5.99 -4.20 7.82
N ALA A 65 -5.16 -3.25 7.38
CA ALA A 65 -4.08 -3.49 6.42
C ALA A 65 -3.03 -4.52 6.91
N VAL A 66 -2.85 -4.69 8.22
CA VAL A 66 -1.95 -5.69 8.81
C VAL A 66 -2.68 -6.99 9.14
N MET A 67 -3.89 -6.95 9.69
CA MET A 67 -4.66 -8.15 10.06
C MET A 67 -5.12 -8.96 8.85
N PHE A 68 -5.55 -8.30 7.76
CA PHE A 68 -6.18 -8.99 6.62
C PHE A 68 -5.21 -9.29 5.47
N TYR A 69 -3.91 -8.99 5.62
CA TYR A 69 -2.89 -9.30 4.62
C TYR A 69 -2.41 -10.76 4.75
N SER A 70 -3.12 -11.68 4.10
CA SER A 70 -2.89 -13.13 4.22
C SER A 70 -1.55 -13.62 3.65
N THR A 71 -0.91 -12.84 2.77
CA THR A 71 0.33 -13.22 2.08
C THR A 71 1.60 -12.67 2.75
N SER A 72 1.52 -12.27 4.03
CA SER A 72 2.67 -11.77 4.81
C SER A 72 3.80 -12.80 4.99
N MET A 73 3.48 -14.10 4.96
CA MET A 73 4.44 -15.20 5.07
C MET A 73 4.07 -16.33 4.12
N THR A 74 5.08 -16.91 3.48
CA THR A 74 4.99 -18.19 2.75
C THR A 74 5.04 -19.38 3.73
N PRO A 75 4.65 -20.61 3.31
CA PRO A 75 4.78 -21.80 4.16
C PRO A 75 6.22 -22.02 4.66
N ALA A 76 7.22 -21.77 3.81
CA ALA A 76 8.63 -21.88 4.16
C ALA A 76 9.05 -20.85 5.23
N GLN A 77 8.61 -19.59 5.12
CA GLN A 77 8.88 -18.59 6.15
C GLN A 77 8.19 -18.93 7.48
N ILE A 78 6.97 -19.45 7.46
CA ILE A 78 6.28 -19.91 8.68
C ILE A 78 7.05 -21.06 9.31
N GLN A 79 7.46 -22.07 8.53
CA GLN A 79 8.23 -23.20 9.03
C GLN A 79 9.58 -22.75 9.63
N SER A 80 10.32 -21.87 8.96
CA SER A 80 11.56 -21.30 9.49
C SER A 80 11.35 -20.53 10.80
N PHE A 81 10.26 -19.76 10.90
CA PHE A 81 9.91 -19.05 12.13
C PHE A 81 9.57 -20.01 13.28
N LEU A 82 8.79 -21.06 13.01
CA LEU A 82 8.47 -22.10 14.00
C LEU A 82 9.72 -22.85 14.46
N ASN A 83 10.62 -23.20 13.53
CA ASN A 83 11.91 -23.83 13.85
C ASN A 83 12.75 -22.94 14.77
N LEU A 84 12.83 -21.64 14.49
CA LEU A 84 13.61 -20.67 15.26
C LEU A 84 13.03 -20.43 16.67
N LYS A 85 11.73 -20.10 16.77
CA LYS A 85 11.09 -19.78 18.05
C LYS A 85 10.82 -21.02 18.91
N GLY A 86 10.63 -22.19 18.29
CA GLY A 86 10.43 -23.48 18.93
C GLY A 86 11.70 -24.31 19.10
N ALA A 87 12.90 -23.73 18.91
CA ALA A 87 14.17 -24.46 18.94
C ALA A 87 14.41 -25.25 20.23
N SER A 88 13.99 -24.70 21.38
CA SER A 88 14.11 -25.34 22.70
C SER A 88 13.05 -26.40 22.99
N CYS A 89 12.22 -26.77 22.01
CA CYS A 89 11.20 -27.79 22.18
C CYS A 89 11.74 -29.22 21.99
N THR A 90 11.36 -30.11 22.90
CA THR A 90 11.75 -31.53 22.90
C THR A 90 10.58 -32.51 22.77
N THR A 91 9.35 -32.12 23.15
CA THR A 91 8.19 -33.02 23.19
C THR A 91 6.96 -32.44 22.48
N MET A 92 6.42 -33.20 21.51
CA MET A 92 5.26 -32.83 20.69
C MET A 92 5.35 -31.41 20.11
N CYS A 93 6.44 -31.10 19.41
CA CYS A 93 6.81 -29.73 19.06
C CYS A 93 6.05 -29.17 17.86
N LEU A 94 5.62 -27.91 17.95
CA LEU A 94 4.84 -27.26 16.88
C LEU A 94 5.62 -27.19 15.56
N LYS A 95 6.95 -27.01 15.64
CA LYS A 95 7.86 -27.04 14.49
C LYS A 95 7.90 -28.40 13.76
N ASP A 96 7.69 -29.50 14.47
CA ASP A 96 7.72 -30.87 13.93
C ASP A 96 6.29 -31.48 13.84
N PHE A 97 5.24 -30.68 14.08
CA PHE A 97 3.87 -31.16 14.13
C PHE A 97 3.31 -31.37 12.74
N HIS A 98 2.74 -32.56 12.52
CA HIS A 98 1.96 -32.91 11.34
C HIS A 98 0.61 -33.52 11.73
N MET A 99 -0.41 -33.32 10.88
CA MET A 99 -1.67 -34.06 10.97
C MET A 99 -2.34 -34.23 9.61
N ASP A 100 -3.19 -35.23 9.50
CA ASP A 100 -4.20 -35.30 8.44
C ASP A 100 -5.27 -34.24 8.69
N THR A 101 -5.55 -33.43 7.67
CA THR A 101 -6.70 -32.52 7.65
C THR A 101 -7.80 -33.08 6.76
N VAL A 102 -8.98 -32.47 6.82
CA VAL A 102 -10.16 -32.86 6.03
C VAL A 102 -10.65 -31.68 5.22
N ASN A 103 -11.35 -31.97 4.12
CA ASN A 103 -12.15 -30.95 3.45
C ASN A 103 -13.13 -30.34 4.45
N PHE A 104 -13.11 -29.02 4.61
CA PHE A 104 -13.88 -28.33 5.62
C PHE A 104 -14.47 -27.05 5.05
N ASP A 105 -15.79 -27.04 4.93
CA ASP A 105 -16.57 -25.88 4.52
C ASP A 105 -17.55 -25.52 5.64
N VAL A 106 -17.86 -24.23 5.77
CA VAL A 106 -18.80 -23.69 6.76
C VAL A 106 -19.85 -22.88 6.04
N PRO A 107 -21.08 -23.41 5.88
CA PRO A 107 -22.14 -22.78 5.11
C PRO A 107 -22.36 -21.29 5.43
N THR A 108 -22.55 -20.50 4.37
CA THR A 108 -22.80 -19.05 4.42
C THR A 108 -24.27 -18.71 4.70
N THR A 109 -24.82 -19.24 5.79
CA THR A 109 -26.20 -18.95 6.19
C THR A 109 -26.31 -17.50 6.69
N GLY A 110 -27.23 -16.71 6.13
CA GLY A 110 -27.63 -15.40 6.70
C GLY A 110 -27.05 -14.13 6.08
N GLY A 111 -26.46 -14.17 4.87
CA GLY A 111 -26.17 -12.93 4.12
C GLY A 111 -24.95 -12.11 4.56
N TYR A 112 -24.11 -12.63 5.47
CA TYR A 112 -22.85 -12.01 5.87
C TYR A 112 -21.70 -12.39 4.91
N ILE A 113 -21.72 -11.85 3.68
CA ILE A 113 -20.97 -12.44 2.54
C ILE A 113 -19.47 -12.02 2.46
N GLN A 114 -19.04 -10.90 3.05
CA GLN A 114 -17.77 -10.27 2.62
C GLN A 114 -16.46 -10.76 3.28
N HIS A 115 -16.49 -11.44 4.44
CA HIS A 115 -15.28 -12.00 5.07
C HIS A 115 -15.56 -13.36 5.72
N VAL A 116 -15.93 -14.33 4.90
CA VAL A 116 -16.14 -15.73 5.29
C VAL A 116 -14.94 -16.53 4.83
N CYS A 117 -14.33 -17.32 5.71
CA CYS A 117 -13.30 -18.27 5.29
C CYS A 117 -13.81 -19.18 4.17
N ALA A 118 -13.10 -19.19 3.04
CA ALA A 118 -13.39 -20.06 1.91
C ALA A 118 -13.19 -21.56 2.27
N PRO A 119 -13.76 -22.50 1.47
CA PRO A 119 -13.66 -23.93 1.74
C PRO A 119 -12.21 -24.41 1.83
N TYR A 120 -11.84 -25.00 2.97
CA TYR A 120 -10.52 -25.59 3.18
C TYR A 120 -10.43 -26.93 2.45
N GLN A 121 -9.44 -27.09 1.57
CA GLN A 121 -9.12 -28.38 0.96
C GLN A 121 -8.18 -29.16 1.88
N GLY A 122 -8.60 -30.34 2.35
CA GLY A 122 -7.82 -31.21 3.22
C GLY A 122 -6.67 -31.91 2.49
N ALA A 123 -5.64 -32.31 3.25
CA ALA A 123 -4.57 -33.17 2.76
C ALA A 123 -4.00 -34.05 3.88
N LYS A 124 -3.25 -35.07 3.48
CA LYS A 124 -2.54 -35.98 4.38
C LYS A 124 -1.23 -35.36 4.88
N ASN A 125 -0.88 -35.66 6.13
CA ASN A 125 0.41 -35.30 6.74
C ASN A 125 0.80 -33.81 6.61
N GLU A 126 -0.14 -32.88 6.73
CA GLU A 126 0.15 -31.43 6.64
C GLU A 126 0.90 -30.95 7.88
N SER A 127 2.00 -30.23 7.69
CA SER A 127 2.73 -29.60 8.80
C SER A 127 1.92 -28.44 9.40
N ALA A 128 2.23 -28.07 10.65
CA ALA A 128 1.66 -26.88 11.28
C ALA A 128 1.82 -25.61 10.41
N ALA A 129 2.96 -25.44 9.74
CA ALA A 129 3.21 -24.31 8.85
C ALA A 129 2.26 -24.29 7.63
N THR A 130 2.04 -25.44 7.00
CA THR A 130 1.09 -25.58 5.88
C THR A 130 -0.34 -25.31 6.32
N ILE A 131 -0.75 -25.83 7.48
CA ILE A 131 -2.10 -25.60 8.04
C ILE A 131 -2.32 -24.11 8.33
N ILE A 132 -1.38 -23.45 9.01
CA ILE A 132 -1.44 -22.01 9.30
C ILE A 132 -1.52 -21.21 8.00
N TRP A 133 -0.67 -21.51 7.01
CA TRP A 133 -0.66 -20.80 5.73
C TRP A 133 -1.96 -20.96 4.95
N LYS A 134 -2.49 -22.19 4.85
CA LYS A 134 -3.74 -22.46 4.13
C LYS A 134 -4.91 -21.76 4.80
N VAL A 135 -5.06 -21.89 6.12
CA VAL A 135 -6.11 -21.19 6.86
C VAL A 135 -5.99 -19.67 6.71
N ALA A 136 -4.78 -19.11 6.75
CA ALA A 136 -4.54 -17.69 6.50
C ALA A 136 -5.07 -17.24 5.13
N GLN A 137 -4.79 -18.00 4.05
CA GLN A 137 -5.31 -17.68 2.72
C GLN A 137 -6.83 -17.79 2.66
N TYR A 138 -7.40 -18.91 3.13
CA TYR A 138 -8.85 -19.13 3.05
C TYR A 138 -9.64 -18.13 3.89
N CYS A 139 -9.15 -17.75 5.07
CA CYS A 139 -9.81 -16.77 5.95
C CYS A 139 -9.47 -15.30 5.63
N HIS A 140 -8.56 -15.03 4.69
CA HIS A 140 -8.02 -13.69 4.43
C HIS A 140 -7.45 -13.01 5.69
N VAL A 141 -6.70 -13.78 6.50
CA VAL A 141 -6.10 -13.32 7.76
C VAL A 141 -4.59 -13.51 7.69
N ASN A 142 -3.84 -12.57 8.24
CA ASN A 142 -2.39 -12.59 8.30
C ASN A 142 -1.88 -13.78 9.15
N PRO A 143 -1.03 -14.68 8.60
CA PRO A 143 -0.50 -15.83 9.35
C PRO A 143 0.29 -15.43 10.59
N GLN A 144 0.89 -14.23 10.63
CA GLN A 144 1.55 -13.67 11.82
C GLN A 144 0.57 -13.54 13.00
N ALA A 145 -0.67 -13.11 12.75
CA ALA A 145 -1.71 -12.98 13.78
C ALA A 145 -2.17 -14.36 14.31
N ILE A 146 -2.22 -15.38 13.44
CA ILE A 146 -2.49 -16.77 13.83
C ILE A 146 -1.37 -17.30 14.75
N ILE A 147 -0.11 -17.13 14.34
CA ILE A 147 1.09 -17.55 15.11
C ILE A 147 1.13 -16.85 16.48
N VAL A 148 0.91 -15.54 16.52
CA VAL A 148 0.82 -14.75 17.76
C VAL A 148 -0.30 -15.27 18.66
N THR A 149 -1.43 -15.69 18.10
CA THR A 149 -2.56 -16.20 18.89
C THR A 149 -2.27 -17.59 19.46
N LEU A 150 -1.64 -18.50 18.70
CA LEU A 150 -1.13 -19.78 19.21
C LEU A 150 -0.18 -19.59 20.40
N GLN A 151 0.66 -18.55 20.36
CA GLN A 151 1.50 -18.16 21.50
C GLN A 151 0.69 -17.55 22.66
N LYS A 152 -0.20 -16.62 22.37
CA LYS A 152 -1.03 -15.90 23.38
C LYS A 152 -1.88 -16.87 24.21
N GLU A 153 -2.45 -17.88 23.57
CA GLU A 153 -3.48 -18.76 24.15
C GLU A 153 -2.91 -20.02 24.82
N GLN A 154 -1.78 -20.56 24.34
CA GLN A 154 -1.22 -21.83 24.84
C GLN A 154 0.32 -21.80 25.06
N GLY A 155 0.97 -20.68 24.75
CA GLY A 155 2.44 -20.58 24.68
C GLY A 155 3.06 -21.46 23.60
N LEU A 156 2.26 -21.96 22.64
CA LEU A 156 2.58 -23.16 21.85
C LEU A 156 3.78 -22.98 20.90
N VAL A 157 4.08 -21.74 20.49
CA VAL A 157 5.16 -21.45 19.54
C VAL A 157 6.54 -21.56 20.20
N THR A 158 6.67 -21.17 21.47
CA THR A 158 7.93 -21.22 22.23
C THR A 158 7.93 -22.30 23.32
N ARG A 159 6.97 -23.22 23.30
CA ARG A 159 6.79 -24.21 24.37
C ARG A 159 7.87 -25.29 24.31
N THR A 160 8.49 -25.60 25.45
CA THR A 160 9.53 -26.66 25.53
C THR A 160 8.96 -28.08 25.46
N ALA A 161 7.77 -28.31 26.03
CA ALA A 161 7.05 -29.58 25.97
C ALA A 161 5.53 -29.37 25.88
N SER A 162 4.91 -29.91 24.83
CA SER A 162 3.47 -29.81 24.58
C SER A 162 2.73 -31.11 24.89
N THR A 163 1.39 -31.04 24.93
CA THR A 163 0.53 -32.21 25.15
C THR A 163 -0.57 -32.28 24.09
N SER A 164 -1.23 -33.44 23.98
CA SER A 164 -2.44 -33.58 23.15
C SER A 164 -3.55 -32.60 23.55
N LEU A 165 -3.65 -32.21 24.83
CA LEU A 165 -4.58 -31.18 25.31
C LEU A 165 -4.22 -29.78 24.78
N THR A 166 -2.93 -29.47 24.69
CA THR A 166 -2.44 -28.19 24.13
C THR A 166 -2.86 -28.05 22.66
N TYR A 167 -2.67 -29.09 21.84
CA TYR A 167 -3.13 -29.08 20.45
C TYR A 167 -4.65 -29.15 20.31
N ARG A 168 -5.33 -29.85 21.23
CA ARG A 168 -6.80 -29.90 21.28
C ARG A 168 -7.43 -28.51 21.44
N LYS A 169 -6.75 -27.60 22.14
CA LYS A 169 -7.21 -26.23 22.47
C LYS A 169 -6.22 -25.14 22.01
N ALA A 170 -5.53 -25.37 20.87
CA ALA A 170 -4.37 -24.58 20.43
C ALA A 170 -4.54 -23.06 20.40
N MET A 171 -5.75 -22.54 20.17
CA MET A 171 -6.07 -21.10 20.17
C MET A 171 -7.15 -20.73 21.20
N GLY A 172 -7.48 -21.61 22.16
CA GLY A 172 -8.55 -21.40 23.13
C GLY A 172 -9.96 -21.27 22.52
N TYR A 173 -10.14 -21.50 21.21
CA TYR A 173 -11.40 -21.17 20.54
C TYR A 173 -12.52 -22.09 21.00
N GLY A 174 -13.63 -21.49 21.44
CA GLY A 174 -14.78 -22.20 21.98
C GLY A 174 -14.56 -22.78 23.39
N CYS A 175 -13.53 -22.33 24.10
CA CYS A 175 -13.37 -22.56 25.54
C CYS A 175 -14.06 -21.45 26.34
N SER A 176 -14.91 -21.83 27.29
CA SER A 176 -15.48 -20.90 28.27
C SER A 176 -14.62 -20.92 29.54
N ASP A 177 -14.52 -19.79 30.22
CA ASP A 177 -13.86 -19.70 31.53
C ASP A 177 -14.61 -20.48 32.63
N THR A 178 -15.91 -20.77 32.42
CA THR A 178 -16.81 -21.42 33.40
C THR A 178 -17.33 -22.78 32.97
N ALA A 179 -16.96 -23.28 31.78
CA ALA A 179 -17.45 -24.55 31.25
C ALA A 179 -16.42 -25.28 30.37
N ALA A 180 -16.63 -26.58 30.15
CA ALA A 180 -15.81 -27.34 29.20
C ALA A 180 -15.90 -26.75 27.79
N CYS A 181 -14.78 -26.77 27.04
CA CYS A 181 -14.77 -26.24 25.69
C CYS A 181 -15.67 -27.06 24.75
N ALA A 182 -16.32 -26.37 23.82
CA ALA A 182 -17.17 -26.96 22.79
C ALA A 182 -16.38 -27.93 21.90
N SER A 183 -16.75 -29.21 21.92
CA SER A 183 -15.97 -30.30 21.32
C SER A 183 -15.87 -30.23 19.81
N GLN A 184 -16.80 -29.57 19.11
CA GLN A 184 -16.76 -29.40 17.66
C GLN A 184 -15.53 -28.61 17.14
N TYR A 185 -14.83 -27.88 18.03
CA TYR A 185 -13.65 -27.08 17.71
C TYR A 185 -12.33 -27.77 18.07
N TYR A 186 -12.35 -29.00 18.58
CA TYR A 186 -11.16 -29.68 19.08
C TYR A 186 -10.17 -30.13 18.00
N GLY A 187 -8.87 -29.98 18.29
CA GLY A 187 -7.76 -30.38 17.43
C GLY A 187 -7.14 -29.21 16.69
N PHE A 188 -5.83 -29.30 16.38
CA PHE A 188 -5.02 -28.17 15.90
C PHE A 188 -5.63 -27.49 14.67
N PHE A 189 -5.92 -28.24 13.61
CA PHE A 189 -6.57 -27.72 12.40
C PHE A 189 -7.87 -26.95 12.71
N ARG A 190 -8.76 -27.50 13.55
CA ARG A 190 -10.04 -26.87 13.88
C ARG A 190 -9.85 -25.62 14.74
N GLN A 191 -8.93 -25.65 15.70
CA GLN A 191 -8.56 -24.47 16.49
C GLN A 191 -8.00 -23.35 15.61
N VAL A 192 -7.11 -23.68 14.66
CA VAL A 192 -6.54 -22.71 13.71
C VAL A 192 -7.60 -22.15 12.78
N PHE A 193 -8.44 -22.99 12.16
CA PHE A 193 -9.51 -22.56 11.26
C PHE A 193 -10.54 -21.67 11.96
N TRP A 194 -11.09 -22.11 13.10
CA TRP A 194 -12.13 -21.36 13.79
C TRP A 194 -11.60 -20.12 14.52
N GLY A 195 -10.35 -20.16 15.00
CA GLY A 195 -9.66 -19.00 15.55
C GLY A 195 -9.44 -17.91 14.49
N ALA A 196 -8.89 -18.27 13.32
CA ALA A 196 -8.76 -17.33 12.20
C ALA A 196 -10.12 -16.83 11.69
N ARG A 197 -11.14 -17.69 11.65
CA ARG A 197 -12.52 -17.29 11.31
C ARG A 197 -13.10 -16.24 12.25
N ALA A 198 -12.72 -16.25 13.53
CA ALA A 198 -13.14 -15.21 14.46
C ALA A 198 -12.50 -13.84 14.13
N PHE A 199 -11.27 -13.82 13.63
CA PHE A 199 -10.63 -12.60 13.13
C PHE A 199 -11.20 -12.08 11.81
N ALA A 200 -11.88 -12.93 11.02
CA ALA A 200 -12.54 -12.55 9.77
C ALA A 200 -14.01 -12.12 9.93
N ARG A 201 -14.67 -12.44 11.05
CA ARG A 201 -16.12 -12.24 11.21
C ARG A 201 -16.53 -10.76 11.36
N PRO A 202 -17.72 -10.37 10.88
CA PRO A 202 -18.31 -9.07 11.20
C PRO A 202 -18.78 -9.02 12.66
N VAL A 203 -18.79 -7.80 13.21
CA VAL A 203 -18.91 -7.50 14.64
C VAL A 203 -20.28 -6.96 15.04
N SER A 204 -20.70 -7.26 16.27
CA SER A 204 -21.93 -6.74 16.87
C SER A 204 -21.69 -5.77 18.04
N ASN A 205 -20.69 -6.02 18.88
CA ASN A 205 -20.58 -5.37 20.21
C ASN A 205 -19.47 -4.30 20.30
N TYR A 206 -18.48 -4.31 19.40
CA TYR A 206 -17.30 -3.44 19.45
C TYR A 206 -17.14 -2.61 18.15
N LEU A 207 -18.24 -2.12 17.59
CA LEU A 207 -18.28 -1.56 16.22
C LEU A 207 -17.21 -0.46 15.96
N PRO A 208 -16.52 -0.46 14.81
CA PRO A 208 -15.61 0.63 14.42
C PRO A 208 -16.27 2.02 14.46
N GLY A 209 -15.48 3.03 14.81
CA GLY A 209 -15.93 4.41 15.02
C GLY A 209 -16.78 4.64 16.28
N ARG A 210 -17.16 3.59 17.04
CA ARG A 210 -17.91 3.74 18.30
C ARG A 210 -17.00 3.73 19.52
N THR A 211 -17.32 4.60 20.48
CA THR A 211 -16.79 4.52 21.84
C THR A 211 -17.59 3.51 22.65
N VAL A 212 -16.92 2.52 23.21
CA VAL A 212 -17.51 1.42 23.99
C VAL A 212 -16.76 1.22 25.30
N ASN A 213 -17.47 0.78 26.34
CA ASN A 213 -16.88 0.50 27.64
C ASN A 213 -16.36 -0.95 27.67
N VAL A 214 -15.06 -1.14 27.55
CA VAL A 214 -14.41 -2.46 27.62
C VAL A 214 -13.96 -2.73 29.04
N LEU A 215 -14.38 -3.86 29.61
CA LEU A 215 -13.97 -4.29 30.95
C LEU A 215 -12.45 -4.46 31.03
N ILE A 216 -11.89 -4.15 32.20
CA ILE A 216 -10.47 -4.42 32.49
C ILE A 216 -10.28 -5.90 32.85
N ASN A 217 -11.25 -6.52 33.52
CA ASN A 217 -11.17 -7.88 34.05
C ASN A 217 -12.57 -8.54 34.01
N PRO A 218 -12.69 -9.89 34.01
CA PRO A 218 -13.93 -10.57 34.33
C PRO A 218 -14.57 -10.10 35.65
N ASN A 219 -13.75 -9.79 36.66
CA ASN A 219 -14.19 -9.13 37.89
C ASN A 219 -14.60 -7.67 37.61
N ARG A 220 -15.91 -7.40 37.67
CA ARG A 220 -16.48 -6.06 37.44
C ARG A 220 -16.00 -4.99 38.42
N ALA A 221 -15.51 -5.36 39.60
CA ALA A 221 -14.93 -4.40 40.56
C ALA A 221 -13.68 -3.69 40.02
N CYS A 222 -12.96 -4.31 39.07
CA CYS A 222 -11.83 -3.70 38.37
C CYS A 222 -12.24 -2.62 37.36
N GLY A 223 -13.54 -2.45 37.09
CA GLY A 223 -14.06 -1.42 36.19
C GLY A 223 -13.74 -1.67 34.71
N TYR A 224 -13.74 -0.57 33.95
CA TYR A 224 -13.65 -0.56 32.49
C TYR A 224 -12.82 0.64 31.99
N LYS A 225 -12.47 0.64 30.70
CA LYS A 225 -12.01 1.83 29.97
C LYS A 225 -12.99 2.13 28.85
N SER A 226 -13.30 3.41 28.64
CA SER A 226 -14.05 3.85 27.46
C SER A 226 -13.08 3.99 26.29
N ILE A 227 -13.33 3.28 25.19
CA ILE A 227 -12.40 3.11 24.08
C ILE A 227 -13.15 3.30 22.77
N THR A 228 -12.69 4.23 21.93
CA THR A 228 -13.12 4.32 20.53
C THR A 228 -12.44 3.21 19.74
N ILE A 229 -13.21 2.30 19.16
CA ILE A 229 -12.66 1.23 18.30
C ILE A 229 -12.34 1.84 16.94
N ALA A 230 -11.08 1.75 16.50
CA ALA A 230 -10.63 2.34 15.25
C ALA A 230 -11.17 1.58 14.03
N ASN A 231 -10.96 0.27 14.00
CA ASN A 231 -11.06 -0.56 12.78
C ASN A 231 -11.63 -1.97 13.07
N LYS A 232 -11.92 -2.74 12.01
CA LYS A 232 -12.55 -4.07 12.13
C LYS A 232 -11.63 -5.07 12.81
N ALA A 233 -10.34 -5.04 12.53
CA ALA A 233 -9.38 -5.97 13.10
C ALA A 233 -9.25 -5.84 14.62
N THR A 234 -9.23 -4.60 15.14
CA THR A 234 -9.26 -4.33 16.58
C THR A 234 -10.60 -4.73 17.20
N SER A 235 -11.71 -4.49 16.49
CA SER A 235 -13.04 -4.95 16.89
C SER A 235 -13.10 -6.48 17.05
N ASN A 236 -12.50 -7.21 16.12
CA ASN A 236 -12.44 -8.67 16.12
C ASN A 236 -11.54 -9.22 17.22
N LEU A 237 -10.44 -8.53 17.56
CA LEU A 237 -9.63 -8.87 18.75
C LEU A 237 -10.41 -8.69 20.06
N TYR A 238 -11.19 -7.63 20.22
CA TYR A 238 -12.07 -7.47 21.40
C TYR A 238 -13.22 -8.48 21.42
N THR A 239 -13.72 -8.90 20.27
CA THR A 239 -14.70 -10.00 20.19
C THR A 239 -14.08 -11.35 20.55
N TYR A 240 -12.80 -11.56 20.25
CA TYR A 240 -12.03 -12.76 20.65
C TYR A 240 -11.66 -12.75 22.13
N THR A 241 -11.27 -11.58 22.66
CA THR A 241 -10.81 -11.41 24.03
C THR A 241 -11.38 -10.08 24.58
N PRO A 242 -12.52 -10.09 25.29
CA PRO A 242 -13.31 -8.89 25.62
C PRO A 242 -12.76 -8.05 26.79
N TYR A 243 -11.44 -8.03 26.97
CA TYR A 243 -10.76 -7.33 28.07
C TYR A 243 -9.61 -6.46 27.58
N THR A 244 -9.45 -5.30 28.23
CA THR A 244 -8.38 -4.33 27.93
C THR A 244 -7.40 -4.25 29.12
N PRO A 245 -6.07 -4.15 28.90
CA PRO A 245 -5.15 -4.04 30.02
C PRO A 245 -5.34 -2.72 30.78
N ASP A 246 -5.14 -2.79 32.09
CA ASP A 246 -4.99 -1.64 32.98
C ASP A 246 -3.62 -0.96 32.79
N ASN A 247 -3.20 -0.17 33.78
CA ASN A 247 -1.90 0.49 33.74
C ASN A 247 -0.77 -0.40 34.31
N ALA A 248 -1.06 -1.30 35.26
CA ALA A 248 -0.06 -2.21 35.84
C ALA A 248 0.44 -3.24 34.82
N ALA A 249 -0.48 -3.85 34.06
CA ALA A 249 -0.17 -4.76 32.97
C ALA A 249 0.65 -4.11 31.85
N LEU A 250 0.44 -2.81 31.59
CA LEU A 250 1.21 -2.04 30.59
C LEU A 250 2.57 -1.58 31.13
N ALA A 251 2.65 -1.17 32.40
CA ALA A 251 3.92 -0.81 33.03
C ALA A 251 4.91 -1.99 33.07
N ASN A 252 4.41 -3.22 33.18
CA ASN A 252 5.20 -4.45 33.11
C ASN A 252 4.81 -5.31 31.90
N LEU A 253 5.11 -4.86 30.67
CA LEU A 253 4.75 -5.55 29.43
C LEU A 253 5.18 -7.03 29.40
N TYR A 254 6.34 -7.38 29.96
CA TYR A 254 6.90 -8.73 29.89
C TYR A 254 6.54 -9.62 31.08
N GLY A 255 6.18 -9.04 32.22
CA GLY A 255 5.76 -9.77 33.43
C GLY A 255 4.28 -9.60 33.76
N SER A 256 3.99 -9.73 35.06
CA SER A 256 2.66 -9.60 35.68
C SER A 256 2.39 -8.16 36.13
N GLY A 257 1.12 -7.78 36.11
CA GLY A 257 0.60 -6.60 36.81
C GLY A 257 -0.04 -6.99 38.14
N ASP A 258 -1.16 -6.33 38.49
CA ASP A 258 -1.90 -6.52 39.73
C ASP A 258 -3.06 -7.54 39.59
N SER A 259 -3.98 -7.57 40.57
CA SER A 259 -5.13 -8.48 40.60
C SER A 259 -6.23 -8.16 39.58
N CYS A 260 -6.22 -6.95 38.99
CA CYS A 260 -7.14 -6.54 37.94
C CYS A 260 -6.55 -6.71 36.53
N SER A 261 -5.23 -6.86 36.41
CA SER A 261 -4.51 -6.94 35.15
C SER A 261 -4.96 -8.08 34.22
N SER A 262 -5.40 -7.71 33.02
CA SER A 262 -5.71 -8.64 31.91
C SER A 262 -4.65 -8.62 30.83
N TYR A 263 -4.26 -9.82 30.37
CA TYR A 263 -3.07 -10.00 29.55
C TYR A 263 -3.33 -10.31 28.07
N GLY A 264 -4.54 -10.70 27.67
CA GLY A 264 -4.80 -11.21 26.32
C GLY A 264 -4.45 -10.23 25.20
N ASN A 265 -5.18 -9.12 25.08
CA ASN A 265 -4.91 -8.11 24.04
C ASN A 265 -3.53 -7.45 24.20
N ARG A 266 -3.03 -7.31 25.43
CA ARG A 266 -1.64 -6.88 25.70
C ARG A 266 -0.63 -7.83 25.05
N ASN A 267 -0.74 -9.13 25.33
CA ASN A 267 0.19 -10.15 24.87
C ASN A 267 0.07 -10.36 23.37
N PHE A 268 -1.14 -10.29 22.77
CA PHE A 268 -1.29 -10.29 21.31
C PHE A 268 -0.46 -9.17 20.68
N TRP A 269 -0.70 -7.94 21.12
CA TRP A 269 0.02 -6.76 20.62
C TRP A 269 1.53 -6.91 20.83
N ARG A 270 1.96 -7.21 22.06
CA ARG A 270 3.38 -7.35 22.41
C ARG A 270 4.08 -8.40 21.55
N TYR A 271 3.56 -9.64 21.51
CA TYR A 271 4.16 -10.70 20.69
C TYR A 271 4.19 -10.38 19.20
N PHE A 272 3.16 -9.70 18.66
CA PHE A 272 3.18 -9.28 17.25
C PHE A 272 4.31 -8.28 17.00
N ASN A 273 4.44 -7.27 17.87
CA ASN A 273 5.45 -6.23 17.75
C ASN A 273 6.88 -6.77 18.00
N ASP A 274 7.06 -7.64 19.00
CA ASP A 274 8.32 -8.35 19.31
C ASP A 274 8.83 -9.19 18.12
N TRP A 275 7.93 -9.77 17.34
CA TRP A 275 8.27 -10.80 16.34
C TRP A 275 8.21 -10.33 14.89
N PHE A 276 7.38 -9.34 14.59
CA PHE A 276 7.08 -8.90 13.23
C PHE A 276 7.07 -7.36 13.09
N GLY A 277 7.51 -6.62 14.12
CA GLY A 277 7.44 -5.16 14.22
C GLY A 277 6.00 -4.64 14.25
N SER A 278 5.81 -3.32 14.10
CA SER A 278 4.51 -2.65 14.29
C SER A 278 3.28 -3.42 13.77
N SER A 279 2.32 -3.70 14.67
CA SER A 279 0.99 -4.23 14.30
C SER A 279 0.09 -3.15 13.67
N VAL A 280 0.46 -1.87 13.78
CA VAL A 280 -0.36 -0.75 13.31
C VAL A 280 0.38 0.01 12.21
N ILE A 281 -0.23 0.07 11.03
CA ILE A 281 0.09 1.09 10.02
C ILE A 281 -0.88 2.26 10.23
N PRO A 282 -0.41 3.49 10.53
CA PRO A 282 -1.27 4.65 10.72
C PRO A 282 -2.08 4.97 9.49
N GLN A 283 -3.33 5.39 9.69
CA GLN A 283 -4.27 5.69 8.60
C GLN A 283 -3.70 6.68 7.58
N ALA A 284 -3.12 7.78 8.06
CA ALA A 284 -2.52 8.80 7.21
C ALA A 284 -1.38 8.27 6.32
N THR A 285 -0.65 7.22 6.77
CA THR A 285 0.37 6.54 5.97
C THR A 285 -0.25 5.74 4.83
N LEU A 286 -1.35 5.00 5.08
CA LEU A 286 -2.08 4.26 4.05
C LEU A 286 -2.70 5.20 3.00
N SER A 287 -3.26 6.32 3.47
CA SER A 287 -3.81 7.39 2.62
C SER A 287 -2.73 8.06 1.76
N PHE A 288 -1.53 8.28 2.30
CA PHE A 288 -0.38 8.80 1.55
C PHE A 288 0.12 7.80 0.50
N VAL A 289 0.30 6.52 0.84
CA VAL A 289 0.66 5.45 -0.11
C VAL A 289 -0.37 5.39 -1.25
N GLN A 290 -1.67 5.45 -0.93
CA GLN A 290 -2.74 5.48 -1.93
C GLN A 290 -2.63 6.69 -2.86
N ALA A 291 -2.38 7.88 -2.31
CA ALA A 291 -2.27 9.12 -3.07
C ALA A 291 -1.09 9.11 -4.05
N ASP A 292 0.09 8.72 -3.57
CA ASP A 292 1.31 8.61 -4.38
C ASP A 292 1.16 7.57 -5.51
N TYR A 293 0.55 6.42 -5.23
CA TYR A 293 0.26 5.41 -6.26
C TYR A 293 -0.72 5.93 -7.33
N MET A 294 -1.82 6.59 -6.90
CA MET A 294 -2.79 7.18 -7.84
C MET A 294 -2.15 8.28 -8.70
N ALA A 295 -1.38 9.18 -8.09
CA ALA A 295 -0.73 10.29 -8.76
C ALA A 295 0.37 9.82 -9.73
N LEU A 296 1.29 8.98 -9.26
CA LEU A 296 2.52 8.64 -9.98
C LEU A 296 2.38 7.38 -10.85
N LEU A 297 1.69 6.34 -10.39
CA LEU A 297 1.51 5.09 -11.13
C LEU A 297 0.17 5.01 -11.87
N GLY A 298 -0.81 5.86 -11.53
CA GLY A 298 -2.10 5.92 -12.22
C GLY A 298 -3.06 4.80 -11.84
N ARG A 299 -2.78 4.09 -10.74
CA ARG A 299 -3.61 3.02 -10.17
C ARG A 299 -3.67 3.14 -8.65
N GLY A 300 -4.64 2.48 -8.02
CA GLY A 300 -4.64 2.34 -6.57
C GLY A 300 -3.49 1.47 -6.06
N ALA A 301 -3.10 1.69 -4.80
CA ALA A 301 -2.27 0.76 -4.07
C ALA A 301 -3.09 -0.50 -3.76
N SER A 302 -2.60 -1.67 -4.16
CA SER A 302 -3.19 -2.95 -3.76
C SER A 302 -3.03 -3.21 -2.26
N GLN A 303 -3.72 -4.21 -1.70
CA GLN A 303 -3.51 -4.60 -0.30
C GLN A 303 -2.04 -4.95 0.01
N ASN A 304 -1.34 -5.58 -0.96
CA ASN A 304 0.09 -5.86 -0.88
C ASN A 304 0.94 -4.58 -0.88
N ASP A 305 0.60 -3.59 -1.71
CA ASP A 305 1.27 -2.29 -1.71
C ASP A 305 1.04 -1.58 -0.37
N GLN A 306 -0.20 -1.52 0.11
CA GLN A 306 -0.56 -0.89 1.38
C GLN A 306 0.18 -1.50 2.58
N TYR A 307 0.23 -2.83 2.68
CA TYR A 307 1.00 -3.50 3.73
C TYR A 307 2.51 -3.24 3.60
N ARG A 308 3.10 -3.53 2.43
CA ARG A 308 4.56 -3.47 2.24
C ARG A 308 5.09 -2.05 2.36
N GLN A 309 4.46 -1.09 1.68
CA GLN A 309 4.89 0.30 1.69
C GLN A 309 4.54 1.01 3.00
N GLY A 310 3.42 0.65 3.64
CA GLY A 310 3.11 1.11 4.99
C GLY A 310 4.13 0.64 6.02
N LYS A 311 4.53 -0.64 5.99
CA LYS A 311 5.61 -1.17 6.86
C LYS A 311 6.98 -0.57 6.51
N PHE A 312 7.27 -0.34 5.22
CA PHE A 312 8.49 0.35 4.80
C PHE A 312 8.57 1.77 5.37
N LEU A 313 7.50 2.56 5.27
CA LEU A 313 7.43 3.93 5.79
C LEU A 313 7.48 4.00 7.33
N LEU A 314 7.13 2.93 8.04
CA LEU A 314 7.33 2.86 9.49
C LEU A 314 8.80 2.62 9.86
N ALA A 315 9.53 1.84 9.08
CA ALA A 315 10.97 1.62 9.27
C ALA A 315 11.83 2.77 8.71
N HIS A 316 11.35 3.44 7.66
CA HIS A 316 12.03 4.51 6.93
C HIS A 316 11.06 5.68 6.70
N PRO A 317 10.88 6.59 7.68
CA PRO A 317 9.81 7.61 7.66
C PRO A 317 10.00 8.75 6.63
N SER A 318 10.98 8.64 5.74
CA SER A 318 11.20 9.60 4.66
C SER A 318 10.19 9.40 3.53
N ARG A 319 9.10 10.18 3.59
CA ARG A 319 8.12 10.27 2.49
C ARG A 319 8.76 10.68 1.16
N VAL A 320 9.79 11.53 1.20
CA VAL A 320 10.54 11.99 0.01
C VAL A 320 11.22 10.80 -0.68
N ASP A 321 11.90 9.93 0.08
CA ASP A 321 12.60 8.76 -0.47
C ASP A 321 11.62 7.68 -0.95
N PHE A 322 10.47 7.54 -0.28
CA PHE A 322 9.37 6.71 -0.75
C PHE A 322 8.82 7.20 -2.11
N THR A 323 8.44 8.47 -2.24
CA THR A 323 7.98 9.06 -3.51
C THR A 323 9.05 8.90 -4.59
N HIS A 324 10.33 9.12 -4.26
CA HIS A 324 11.45 8.90 -5.16
C HIS A 324 11.52 7.45 -5.65
N SER A 325 11.34 6.45 -4.77
CA SER A 325 11.30 5.03 -5.14
C SER A 325 10.25 4.70 -6.21
N LEU A 326 9.08 5.36 -6.15
CA LEU A 326 8.04 5.22 -7.16
C LEU A 326 8.43 5.92 -8.47
N ILE A 327 8.95 7.15 -8.41
CA ILE A 327 9.41 7.91 -9.59
C ILE A 327 10.57 7.21 -10.32
N VAL A 328 11.44 6.49 -9.62
CA VAL A 328 12.51 5.72 -10.26
C VAL A 328 12.08 4.33 -10.72
N SER A 329 10.86 3.87 -10.42
CA SER A 329 10.37 2.56 -10.84
C SER A 329 10.20 2.43 -12.36
N THR A 330 10.29 1.19 -12.86
CA THR A 330 9.95 0.85 -14.26
C THR A 330 8.49 1.15 -14.57
N GLU A 331 7.58 0.98 -13.61
CA GLU A 331 6.14 1.26 -13.78
C GLU A 331 5.89 2.75 -14.06
N TYR A 332 6.47 3.64 -13.25
CA TYR A 332 6.40 5.09 -13.49
C TYR A 332 7.01 5.48 -14.84
N ARG A 333 8.16 4.90 -15.21
CA ARG A 333 8.84 5.20 -16.48
C ARG A 333 8.04 4.73 -17.69
N ASN A 334 7.43 3.55 -17.63
CA ASN A 334 6.52 3.04 -18.65
C ASN A 334 5.32 3.97 -18.82
N ARG A 335 4.71 4.42 -17.71
CA ARG A 335 3.60 5.38 -17.73
C ARG A 335 4.02 6.71 -18.32
N LEU A 336 5.12 7.30 -17.84
CA LEU A 336 5.67 8.58 -18.30
C LEU A 336 5.93 8.58 -19.81
N VAL A 337 6.55 7.53 -20.35
CA VAL A 337 6.79 7.42 -21.79
C VAL A 337 5.47 7.28 -22.55
N SER A 338 4.58 6.39 -22.11
CA SER A 338 3.29 6.15 -22.78
C SER A 338 2.40 7.39 -22.82
N THR A 339 2.30 8.15 -21.71
CA THR A 339 1.54 9.41 -21.66
C THR A 339 2.22 10.54 -22.43
N SER A 340 3.56 10.57 -22.48
CA SER A 340 4.30 11.54 -23.31
C SER A 340 4.04 11.30 -24.81
N TYR A 341 4.06 10.05 -25.26
CA TYR A 341 3.69 9.68 -26.64
C TYR A 341 2.25 10.09 -26.97
N GLN A 342 1.29 9.74 -26.10
CA GLN A 342 -0.12 10.05 -26.32
C GLN A 342 -0.42 11.56 -26.32
N SER A 343 0.31 12.36 -25.53
CA SER A 343 0.13 13.82 -25.45
C SER A 343 0.88 14.61 -26.53
N VAL A 344 2.05 14.13 -26.98
CA VAL A 344 2.88 14.83 -27.98
C VAL A 344 2.55 14.39 -29.41
N LEU A 345 2.32 13.09 -29.65
CA LEU A 345 2.15 12.49 -30.98
C LEU A 345 0.71 11.98 -31.23
N GLY A 346 -0.18 12.05 -30.24
CA GLY A 346 -1.57 11.62 -30.38
C GLY A 346 -1.79 10.10 -30.41
N ARG A 347 -0.74 9.29 -30.24
CA ARG A 347 -0.77 7.82 -30.28
C ARG A 347 0.00 7.17 -29.12
N ALA A 348 -0.27 5.90 -28.87
CA ALA A 348 0.59 5.07 -28.02
C ALA A 348 1.96 4.78 -28.69
N PRO A 349 3.03 4.54 -27.90
CA PRO A 349 4.28 4.00 -28.42
C PRO A 349 4.09 2.53 -28.82
N THR A 350 4.83 2.07 -29.84
CA THR A 350 5.04 0.65 -30.07
C THR A 350 5.87 0.02 -28.95
N ALA A 351 5.85 -1.31 -28.82
CA ALA A 351 6.63 -2.02 -27.80
C ALA A 351 8.15 -1.71 -27.89
N THR A 352 8.69 -1.60 -29.11
CA THR A 352 10.10 -1.25 -29.35
C THR A 352 10.41 0.19 -28.95
N GLU A 353 9.55 1.16 -29.28
CA GLU A 353 9.71 2.55 -28.87
C GLU A 353 9.66 2.71 -27.35
N LEU A 354 8.68 2.07 -26.70
CA LEU A 354 8.53 2.08 -25.25
C LEU A 354 9.78 1.50 -24.58
N SER A 355 10.20 0.30 -24.96
CA SER A 355 11.38 -0.37 -24.40
C SER A 355 12.66 0.45 -24.60
N SER A 356 12.86 1.02 -25.79
CA SER A 356 14.04 1.83 -26.12
C SER A 356 14.10 3.12 -25.31
N MET A 357 13.00 3.86 -25.23
CA MET A 357 12.93 5.12 -24.48
C MET A 357 13.05 4.88 -22.97
N VAL A 358 12.38 3.85 -22.43
CA VAL A 358 12.48 3.49 -21.00
C VAL A 358 13.90 3.06 -20.65
N SER A 359 14.56 2.30 -21.52
CA SER A 359 15.97 1.90 -21.37
C SER A 359 16.93 3.09 -21.47
N ALA A 360 16.66 4.08 -22.33
CA ALA A 360 17.41 5.34 -22.38
C ALA A 360 17.24 6.18 -21.11
N VAL A 361 16.05 6.18 -20.49
CA VAL A 361 15.79 6.80 -19.18
C VAL A 361 16.46 6.03 -18.05
N ILE A 362 16.50 4.69 -18.10
CA ILE A 362 17.23 3.87 -17.12
C ILE A 362 18.75 4.11 -17.18
N ALA A 363 19.32 4.17 -18.38
CA ALA A 363 20.74 4.43 -18.58
C ALA A 363 21.14 5.91 -18.41
N GLY A 364 20.23 6.79 -17.99
CA GLY A 364 20.49 8.23 -17.83
C GLY A 364 20.74 9.01 -19.13
N ARG A 365 20.64 8.36 -20.30
CA ARG A 365 20.84 8.96 -21.62
C ARG A 365 19.74 9.97 -21.98
N VAL A 366 18.54 9.76 -21.45
CA VAL A 366 17.41 10.70 -21.52
C VAL A 366 16.95 10.98 -20.08
N LYS A 367 16.98 12.24 -19.65
CA LYS A 367 16.41 12.62 -18.34
C LYS A 367 14.88 12.44 -18.37
N GLN A 368 14.26 12.11 -17.24
CA GLN A 368 12.78 11.93 -17.18
C GLN A 368 12.02 13.16 -17.69
N ASN A 369 12.44 14.37 -17.31
CA ASN A 369 11.86 15.62 -17.79
C ASN A 369 12.23 15.99 -19.24
N ALA A 370 13.09 15.21 -19.89
CA ALA A 370 13.49 15.38 -21.29
C ALA A 370 12.69 14.49 -22.25
N VAL A 371 11.88 13.54 -21.79
CA VAL A 371 11.08 12.65 -22.67
C VAL A 371 10.18 13.45 -23.60
N VAL A 372 9.42 14.42 -23.07
CA VAL A 372 8.54 15.29 -23.87
C VAL A 372 9.30 16.12 -24.93
N PRO A 373 10.35 16.91 -24.59
CA PRO A 373 11.10 17.65 -25.60
C PRO A 373 11.88 16.74 -26.55
N THR A 374 12.25 15.51 -26.18
CA THR A 374 12.78 14.52 -27.14
C THR A 374 11.75 14.16 -28.21
N LEU A 375 10.48 13.95 -27.83
CA LEU A 375 9.40 13.67 -28.79
C LEU A 375 9.06 14.87 -29.68
N LEU A 376 9.04 16.09 -29.13
CA LEU A 376 8.81 17.33 -29.88
C LEU A 376 9.89 17.58 -30.96
N LYS A 377 11.10 17.03 -30.81
CA LYS A 377 12.19 17.14 -31.79
C LYS A 377 12.12 16.10 -32.92
N THR A 378 11.21 15.12 -32.84
CA THR A 378 11.14 14.05 -33.84
C THR A 378 10.68 14.56 -35.21
N ALA A 379 11.14 13.90 -36.27
CA ALA A 379 10.61 14.13 -37.62
C ALA A 379 9.13 13.73 -37.75
N GLU A 380 8.64 12.83 -36.90
CA GLU A 380 7.23 12.50 -36.80
C GLU A 380 6.41 13.70 -36.32
N TYR A 381 6.76 14.31 -35.18
CA TYR A 381 6.04 15.48 -34.66
C TYR A 381 5.92 16.60 -35.69
N TYR A 382 6.99 16.90 -36.43
CA TYR A 382 6.97 17.88 -37.51
C TYR A 382 6.01 17.50 -38.65
N ARG A 383 6.01 16.25 -39.09
CA ARG A 383 5.13 15.78 -40.19
C ARG A 383 3.67 15.69 -39.77
N SER A 384 3.37 15.02 -38.66
CA SER A 384 1.99 14.71 -38.25
C SER A 384 1.30 15.86 -37.51
N ILE A 385 1.99 16.52 -36.58
CA ILE A 385 1.41 17.59 -35.76
C ILE A 385 1.75 18.97 -36.34
N GLY A 386 2.98 19.14 -36.84
CA GLY A 386 3.45 20.35 -37.52
C GLY A 386 3.03 20.49 -38.99
N GLN A 387 2.25 19.55 -39.53
CA GLN A 387 1.73 19.56 -40.91
C GLN A 387 2.84 19.63 -41.99
N ASP A 388 4.02 19.11 -41.68
CA ASP A 388 5.23 19.08 -42.53
C ASP A 388 5.72 20.46 -43.04
N ASN A 389 5.32 21.55 -42.38
CA ASN A 389 5.71 22.90 -42.74
C ASN A 389 6.09 23.76 -41.52
N THR A 390 6.90 24.80 -41.72
CA THR A 390 7.42 25.62 -40.62
C THR A 390 6.34 26.39 -39.85
N PRO A 391 5.41 27.12 -40.49
CA PRO A 391 4.33 27.81 -39.76
C PRO A 391 3.44 26.86 -38.95
N GLY A 392 3.11 25.68 -39.49
CA GLY A 392 2.36 24.62 -38.81
C GLY A 392 3.11 24.07 -37.59
N PHE A 393 4.39 23.73 -37.75
CA PHE A 393 5.27 23.29 -36.66
C PHE A 393 5.39 24.34 -35.55
N LEU A 394 5.62 25.61 -35.89
CA LEU A 394 5.71 26.69 -34.90
C LEU A 394 4.37 26.90 -34.18
N THR A 395 3.25 26.87 -34.92
CA THR A 395 1.90 27.00 -34.34
C THR A 395 1.60 25.88 -33.35
N ALA A 396 1.85 24.62 -33.75
CA ALA A 396 1.68 23.45 -32.89
C ALA A 396 2.57 23.51 -31.65
N LEU A 397 3.84 23.86 -31.83
CA LEU A 397 4.83 23.91 -30.74
C LEU A 397 4.51 25.01 -29.73
N PHE A 398 4.10 26.20 -30.17
CA PHE A 398 3.63 27.27 -29.30
C PHE A 398 2.35 26.88 -28.54
N GLN A 399 1.39 26.25 -29.21
CA GLN A 399 0.15 25.80 -28.58
C GLN A 399 0.40 24.70 -27.54
N PHE A 400 1.37 23.81 -27.78
CA PHE A 400 1.78 22.79 -26.82
C PHE A 400 2.56 23.39 -25.63
N THR A 401 3.58 24.22 -25.89
CA THR A 401 4.53 24.72 -24.87
C THR A 401 4.00 25.93 -24.08
N ILE A 402 3.60 27.00 -24.77
CA ILE A 402 3.16 28.26 -24.16
C ILE A 402 1.63 28.25 -23.94
N GLY A 403 0.86 27.49 -24.72
CA GLY A 403 -0.59 27.33 -24.53
C GLY A 403 -1.46 28.24 -25.39
N ARG A 404 -0.86 28.96 -26.34
CA ARG A 404 -1.54 29.83 -27.31
C ARG A 404 -0.90 29.70 -28.69
N ALA A 405 -1.57 30.19 -29.72
CA ALA A 405 -0.95 30.43 -31.02
C ALA A 405 0.17 31.51 -30.93
N PRO A 406 1.19 31.44 -31.80
CA PRO A 406 2.20 32.49 -31.95
C PRO A 406 1.59 33.72 -32.65
N HIS A 407 2.09 34.91 -32.29
CA HIS A 407 1.84 36.14 -33.04
C HIS A 407 2.68 36.13 -34.34
N PRO A 408 2.25 36.76 -35.46
CA PRO A 408 3.02 36.77 -36.71
C PRO A 408 4.47 37.25 -36.57
N ALA A 409 4.74 38.23 -35.70
CA ALA A 409 6.11 38.67 -35.40
C ALA A 409 6.95 37.61 -34.65
N GLU A 410 6.32 36.77 -33.83
CA GLU A 410 7.00 35.63 -33.20
C GLU A 410 7.30 34.54 -34.23
N ILE A 411 6.39 34.28 -35.18
CA ILE A 411 6.62 33.34 -36.29
C ILE A 411 7.88 33.75 -37.06
N ALA A 412 7.94 34.98 -37.58
CA ALA A 412 9.11 35.48 -38.31
C ALA A 412 10.42 35.41 -37.49
N THR A 413 10.35 35.71 -36.20
CA THR A 413 11.50 35.60 -35.28
C THR A 413 11.97 34.15 -35.14
N PHE A 414 11.05 33.20 -34.97
CA PHE A 414 11.39 31.79 -34.80
C PHE A 414 11.74 31.09 -36.11
N GLU A 415 11.28 31.56 -37.27
CA GLU A 415 11.76 31.15 -38.60
C GLU A 415 13.22 31.54 -38.81
N ALA A 416 13.58 32.79 -38.48
CA ALA A 416 14.97 33.25 -38.53
C ALA A 416 15.89 32.51 -37.54
N LYS A 417 15.35 32.03 -36.40
CA LYS A 417 16.06 31.11 -35.48
C LYS A 417 16.16 29.70 -36.05
N LEU A 418 15.11 29.17 -36.67
CA LEU A 418 15.07 27.81 -37.22
C LEU A 418 16.21 27.58 -38.23
N ALA A 419 16.49 28.59 -39.06
CA ALA A 419 17.61 28.57 -40.01
C ALA A 419 19.00 28.49 -39.35
N LYS A 420 19.13 28.85 -38.06
CA LYS A 420 20.39 28.90 -37.31
C LYS A 420 20.60 27.70 -36.38
N VAL A 421 19.54 27.27 -35.67
CA VAL A 421 19.61 26.23 -34.62
C VAL A 421 18.78 24.97 -34.92
N GLY A 422 18.10 24.95 -36.07
CA GLY A 422 17.20 23.87 -36.48
C GLY A 422 15.97 23.71 -35.58
N ARG A 423 15.14 22.70 -35.90
CA ARG A 423 13.98 22.34 -35.07
C ARG A 423 14.37 22.01 -33.62
N GLY A 424 15.53 21.39 -33.44
CA GLY A 424 16.09 21.01 -32.13
C GLY A 424 16.21 22.21 -31.18
N GLY A 425 16.96 23.23 -31.59
CA GLY A 425 17.16 24.44 -30.78
C GLY A 425 15.89 25.25 -30.59
N VAL A 426 14.98 25.29 -31.57
CA VAL A 426 13.68 25.96 -31.42
C VAL A 426 12.80 25.26 -30.36
N VAL A 427 12.82 23.92 -30.29
CA VAL A 427 12.16 23.19 -29.19
C VAL A 427 12.82 23.50 -27.86
N ASP A 428 14.15 23.56 -27.77
CA ASP A 428 14.83 23.89 -26.51
C ASP A 428 14.54 25.32 -26.03
N ASP A 429 14.52 26.31 -26.93
CA ASP A 429 14.14 27.69 -26.63
C ASP A 429 12.72 27.79 -26.06
N LEU A 430 11.75 27.12 -26.70
CA LEU A 430 10.34 27.16 -26.28
C LEU A 430 10.06 26.28 -25.06
N TRP A 431 10.78 25.18 -24.89
CA TRP A 431 10.67 24.32 -23.70
C TRP A 431 11.19 25.03 -22.45
N ASN A 432 12.34 25.70 -22.55
CA ASN A 432 12.95 26.42 -21.43
C ASN A 432 12.35 27.83 -21.20
N ASN A 433 11.39 28.26 -22.02
CA ASN A 433 10.66 29.52 -21.83
C ASN A 433 9.96 29.57 -20.46
N ARG A 434 9.99 30.72 -19.79
CA ARG A 434 9.36 30.94 -18.47
C ARG A 434 7.88 30.57 -18.42
N ALA A 435 7.10 30.85 -19.47
CA ALA A 435 5.69 30.49 -19.54
C ALA A 435 5.50 28.96 -19.64
N THR A 436 6.33 28.29 -20.44
CA THR A 436 6.34 26.83 -20.55
C THR A 436 6.72 26.18 -19.23
N GLN A 437 7.79 26.65 -18.58
CA GLN A 437 8.22 26.13 -17.27
C GLN A 437 7.16 26.34 -16.18
N ALA A 438 6.44 27.47 -16.20
CA ALA A 438 5.30 27.69 -15.29
C ALA A 438 4.14 26.70 -15.57
N ARG A 439 3.87 26.36 -16.83
CA ARG A 439 2.86 25.34 -17.19
C ARG A 439 3.31 23.92 -16.80
N VAL A 440 4.59 23.58 -16.94
CA VAL A 440 5.17 22.31 -16.43
C VAL A 440 5.07 22.24 -14.91
N ALA A 441 5.34 23.35 -14.21
CA ALA A 441 5.19 23.45 -12.76
C ALA A 441 3.72 23.25 -12.32
N ALA A 442 2.76 23.90 -12.98
CA ALA A 442 1.34 23.72 -12.72
C ALA A 442 0.87 22.27 -12.98
N ALA A 443 1.34 21.65 -14.08
CA ALA A 443 1.05 20.25 -14.40
C ALA A 443 1.62 19.27 -13.36
N GLY A 444 2.83 19.51 -12.86
CA GLY A 444 3.43 18.70 -11.80
C GLY A 444 2.69 18.81 -10.46
N TYR A 445 2.16 20.00 -10.14
CA TYR A 445 1.28 20.18 -8.98
C TYR A 445 -0.07 19.45 -9.16
N ALA A 446 -0.71 19.63 -10.32
CA ALA A 446 -1.98 18.98 -10.66
C ALA A 446 -1.88 17.45 -10.69
N LEU A 447 -0.73 16.89 -11.09
CA LEU A 447 -0.45 15.45 -11.05
C LEU A 447 -0.59 14.87 -9.64
N LEU A 448 -0.03 15.56 -8.64
CA LEU A 448 -0.09 15.12 -7.24
C LEU A 448 -1.47 15.36 -6.62
N PHE A 449 -2.05 16.55 -6.81
CA PHE A 449 -3.26 17.01 -6.12
C PHE A 449 -4.59 16.75 -6.90
N ASP A 450 -4.73 15.59 -7.57
CA ASP A 450 -5.95 15.17 -8.31
C ASP A 450 -6.52 16.25 -9.25
N GLY A 451 -5.64 16.90 -10.03
CA GLY A 451 -6.01 17.94 -11.00
C GLY A 451 -6.16 19.36 -10.44
N ALA A 452 -5.95 19.58 -9.14
CA ALA A 452 -6.06 20.90 -8.53
C ALA A 452 -4.99 21.87 -9.07
N GLN A 453 -5.39 23.13 -9.30
CA GLN A 453 -4.47 24.18 -9.71
C GLN A 453 -3.75 24.79 -8.49
N PRO A 454 -2.43 25.06 -8.57
CA PRO A 454 -1.70 25.72 -7.50
C PRO A 454 -2.07 27.20 -7.38
N SER A 455 -2.03 27.73 -6.15
CA SER A 455 -2.01 29.18 -5.92
C SER A 455 -0.72 29.81 -6.47
N PRO A 456 -0.67 31.14 -6.70
CA PRO A 456 0.55 31.82 -7.16
C PRO A 456 1.78 31.55 -6.28
N THR A 457 1.59 31.45 -4.96
CA THR A 457 2.65 31.14 -3.99
C THR A 457 3.13 29.68 -4.13
N GLN A 458 2.20 28.73 -4.26
CA GLN A 458 2.51 27.30 -4.46
C GLN A 458 3.25 27.09 -5.78
N LEU A 459 2.79 27.73 -6.86
CA LEU A 459 3.42 27.67 -8.18
C LEU A 459 4.84 28.24 -8.15
N THR A 460 5.04 29.37 -7.46
CA THR A 460 6.36 30.02 -7.30
C THR A 460 7.31 29.12 -6.53
N ALA A 461 6.87 28.56 -5.39
CA ALA A 461 7.69 27.66 -4.57
C ALA A 461 8.08 26.37 -5.32
N PHE A 462 7.13 25.75 -6.04
CA PHE A 462 7.40 24.55 -6.84
C PHE A 462 8.34 24.84 -8.01
N SER A 463 8.16 25.98 -8.70
CA SER A 463 9.04 26.43 -9.79
C SER A 463 10.48 26.67 -9.30
N ALA A 464 10.66 27.24 -8.10
CA ALA A 464 11.97 27.42 -7.48
C ALA A 464 12.65 26.07 -7.16
N ASN A 465 11.90 25.09 -6.65
CA ASN A 465 12.41 23.73 -6.44
C ASN A 465 12.78 23.03 -7.76
N MET A 466 11.97 23.20 -8.82
CA MET A 466 12.30 22.68 -10.16
C MET A 466 13.61 23.26 -10.70
N ALA A 467 13.82 24.58 -10.55
CA ALA A 467 15.04 25.24 -10.99
C ALA A 467 16.27 24.80 -10.19
N LYS A 468 16.13 24.57 -8.87
CA LYS A 468 17.24 24.22 -7.99
C LYS A 468 17.62 22.74 -8.02
N TYR A 469 16.64 21.83 -8.10
CA TYR A 469 16.85 20.38 -7.93
C TYR A 469 16.43 19.54 -9.14
N GLY A 470 15.80 20.15 -10.16
CA GLY A 470 15.17 19.44 -11.27
C GLY A 470 13.77 18.92 -10.94
N TYR A 471 13.00 18.62 -11.98
CA TYR A 471 11.57 18.29 -11.90
C TYR A 471 11.26 17.08 -11.01
N SER A 472 11.97 15.96 -11.17
CA SER A 472 11.71 14.73 -10.42
C SER A 472 11.95 14.93 -8.92
N GLN A 473 13.02 15.63 -8.52
CA GLN A 473 13.30 15.93 -7.11
C GLN A 473 12.32 16.95 -6.54
N ALA A 474 11.89 17.95 -7.33
CA ALA A 474 10.85 18.89 -6.93
C ALA A 474 9.52 18.16 -6.62
N LEU A 475 9.12 17.16 -7.43
CA LEU A 475 7.96 16.31 -7.15
C LEU A 475 8.13 15.54 -5.82
N CYS A 476 9.30 14.93 -5.59
CA CYS A 476 9.58 14.22 -4.33
C CYS A 476 9.47 15.13 -3.10
N ILE A 477 9.97 16.36 -3.19
CA ILE A 477 9.87 17.37 -2.13
C ILE A 477 8.41 17.80 -1.90
N LEU A 478 7.63 17.98 -2.97
CA LEU A 478 6.23 18.40 -2.87
C LEU A 478 5.35 17.30 -2.26
N ALA A 479 5.46 16.05 -2.73
CA ALA A 479 4.74 14.90 -2.19
C ALA A 479 5.19 14.53 -0.76
N GLY A 480 6.50 14.63 -0.48
CA GLY A 480 7.04 14.39 0.86
C GLY A 480 6.60 15.42 1.92
N GLY A 481 6.06 16.57 1.51
CA GLY A 481 5.67 17.66 2.40
C GLY A 481 4.40 17.40 3.23
N ASN A 482 4.32 18.04 4.41
CA ASN A 482 3.17 17.89 5.32
C ASN A 482 1.83 18.31 4.68
N GLY A 483 1.84 19.29 3.78
CA GLY A 483 0.63 19.72 3.05
C GLY A 483 0.06 18.63 2.15
N TYR A 484 0.91 17.88 1.43
CA TYR A 484 0.46 16.76 0.61
C TYR A 484 -0.03 15.60 1.46
N PHE A 485 0.69 15.26 2.55
CA PHE A 485 0.29 14.20 3.48
C PHE A 485 -1.07 14.47 4.16
N ALA A 486 -1.31 15.71 4.58
CA ALA A 486 -2.60 16.12 5.13
C ALA A 486 -3.71 16.08 4.07
N TRP A 487 -3.44 16.57 2.86
CA TRP A 487 -4.38 16.47 1.74
C TRP A 487 -4.73 15.01 1.41
N ALA A 488 -3.73 14.13 1.32
CA ALA A 488 -3.89 12.70 1.06
C ALA A 488 -4.77 12.02 2.11
N SER A 489 -4.55 12.34 3.40
CA SER A 489 -5.34 11.85 4.53
C SER A 489 -6.83 12.22 4.41
N THR A 490 -7.14 13.43 3.95
CA THR A 490 -8.52 13.91 3.72
C THR A 490 -9.12 13.38 2.41
N LYS A 491 -8.28 13.18 1.38
CA LYS A 491 -8.71 12.78 0.03
C LYS A 491 -8.96 11.28 -0.11
N TYR A 492 -8.13 10.47 0.55
CA TYR A 492 -8.19 9.00 0.54
C TYR A 492 -8.32 8.46 1.97
N PRO A 493 -9.37 8.82 2.73
CA PRO A 493 -9.68 8.11 3.96
C PRO A 493 -9.99 6.66 3.56
N THR A 494 -9.27 5.66 4.11
CA THR A 494 -9.76 4.29 3.95
C THR A 494 -10.93 4.14 4.88
N THR A 495 -12.11 3.92 4.30
CA THR A 495 -13.28 3.45 5.03
C THR A 495 -13.00 2.02 5.46
N ASP A 496 -12.92 1.77 6.77
CA ASP A 496 -12.86 0.40 7.31
C ASP A 496 -14.17 -0.35 7.04
#